data_AF-A0A4Q3CK25-F1
#
_entry.id   AF-A0A4Q3CK25-F1
#
_cell.length_a   1.000
_cell.length_b   1.000
_cell.length_c   1.000
_cell.angle_alpha   90.00
_cell.angle_beta   90.00
_cell.angle_gamma   90.00
#
_symmetry.space_group_name_H-M   'P 1'
#
loop_
_entity.id
_entity.type
_entity.pdbx_description
1 polymer ?
#
loop_
_entity_poly.entity_id
_entity_poly.type
_entity_poly.pdbx_seq_one_letter_code
_entity_poly.pdbx_strand_id
1 'polypeptide(L)'
;VDALHNCIDFVRLNPTQKAIVIASDIAKYDLESTGEYTQGAGAVALLVSADPRIISFENHWAVSTKGVFDFFKPYRTLAKKDILNIAANEPWFGNLESHIEIHKDQPVFDGQYSNTVYTDRTREAYHTFKKLTGTTGSLYSTWESIVMHLPYAFQGRRMFAELFSLDAETPLLTGNEEDYQLRLREISKGDDYKAFVNQKLQPAEAASSLIGNLYTGSIFMGLLSALVVNADKGTDLTGKKIGFLAYGSGSKSKVFEGTLQAGWKEAAHNSRLFENLVQSTEIDFDTYSKLHKKEQDYSVKASLNEWILDTIETELPNLIGARYYKWVE
;
A
#
# COMPACT_ATOMS: atom_id res chain seq x y z
N VAL A 1 -6.50 5.37 -1.13
CA VAL A 1 -7.43 5.82 -0.06
C VAL A 1 -8.13 7.13 -0.38
N ASP A 2 -7.44 8.19 -0.82
CA ASP A 2 -8.14 9.45 -1.15
C ASP A 2 -9.14 9.28 -2.30
N ALA A 3 -8.80 8.52 -3.34
CA ALA A 3 -9.75 8.15 -4.40
C ALA A 3 -10.99 7.44 -3.86
N LEU A 4 -10.83 6.53 -2.89
CA LEU A 4 -11.97 5.87 -2.22
C LEU A 4 -12.84 6.88 -1.48
N HIS A 5 -12.23 7.79 -0.73
CA HIS A 5 -12.98 8.81 0.00
C HIS A 5 -13.80 9.70 -0.96
N ASN A 6 -13.19 10.16 -2.06
CA ASN A 6 -13.89 10.95 -3.08
C ASN A 6 -15.03 10.16 -3.73
N CYS A 7 -14.84 8.87 -3.99
CA CYS A 7 -15.88 8.00 -4.55
C CYS A 7 -17.04 7.78 -3.57
N ILE A 8 -16.76 7.65 -2.27
CA ILE A 8 -17.78 7.59 -1.22
C ILE A 8 -18.59 8.89 -1.19
N ASP A 9 -17.92 10.05 -1.23
CA ASP A 9 -18.60 11.35 -1.28
C ASP A 9 -19.47 11.49 -2.54
N PHE A 10 -18.96 11.07 -3.70
CA PHE A 10 -19.72 11.06 -4.95
C PHE A 10 -20.97 10.18 -4.85
N VAL A 11 -20.85 8.93 -4.41
CA VAL A 11 -21.98 8.00 -4.28
C VAL A 11 -22.96 8.46 -3.21
N ARG A 12 -22.50 9.08 -2.11
CA ARG A 12 -23.38 9.67 -1.09
C ARG A 12 -24.26 10.77 -1.69
N LEU A 13 -23.72 11.59 -2.59
CA LEU A 13 -24.48 12.63 -3.29
C LEU A 13 -25.30 12.09 -4.47
N ASN A 14 -24.98 10.89 -4.97
CA ASN A 14 -25.59 10.26 -6.15
C ASN A 14 -25.92 8.79 -5.85
N PRO A 15 -26.91 8.48 -4.99
CA PRO A 15 -27.09 7.13 -4.42
C PRO A 15 -27.48 6.05 -5.44
N THR A 16 -27.96 6.43 -6.63
CA THR A 16 -28.26 5.50 -7.73
C THR A 16 -27.03 5.16 -8.58
N GLN A 17 -25.94 5.92 -8.45
CA GLN A 17 -24.70 5.72 -9.16
C GLN A 17 -23.75 4.81 -8.37
N LYS A 18 -22.78 4.22 -9.09
CA LYS A 18 -21.69 3.45 -8.51
C LYS A 18 -20.36 4.05 -8.95
N ALA A 19 -19.32 3.83 -8.17
CA ALA A 19 -17.95 4.21 -8.52
C ALA A 19 -17.03 3.01 -8.39
N ILE A 20 -15.97 2.97 -9.22
CA ILE A 20 -14.91 1.97 -9.13
C ILE A 20 -13.62 2.69 -8.77
N VAL A 21 -12.96 2.22 -7.72
CA VAL A 21 -11.63 2.68 -7.32
C VAL A 21 -10.64 1.59 -7.69
N ILE A 22 -9.63 1.92 -8.48
CA ILE A 22 -8.56 0.99 -8.86
C ILE A 22 -7.27 1.49 -8.21
N ALA A 23 -6.67 0.65 -7.38
CA ALA A 23 -5.34 0.86 -6.83
C ALA A 23 -4.41 -0.15 -7.51
N SER A 24 -3.52 0.32 -8.37
CA SER A 24 -2.65 -0.53 -9.20
C SER A 24 -1.26 0.06 -9.23
N ASP A 25 -0.27 -0.72 -8.83
CA ASP A 25 1.10 -0.25 -8.68
C ASP A 25 2.11 -1.37 -8.95
N ILE A 26 3.31 -0.96 -9.35
CA ILE A 26 4.51 -1.79 -9.41
C ILE A 26 5.54 -1.14 -8.49
N ALA A 27 5.74 -1.73 -7.32
CA ALA A 27 6.78 -1.32 -6.39
C ALA A 27 8.13 -1.89 -6.84
N LYS A 28 8.94 -1.02 -7.44
CA LYS A 28 10.26 -1.35 -7.97
C LYS A 28 11.34 -0.54 -7.26
N TYR A 29 12.36 -1.23 -6.78
CA TYR A 29 13.56 -0.69 -6.13
C TYR A 29 14.79 -1.09 -6.94
N ASP A 30 15.95 -0.56 -6.58
CA ASP A 30 17.20 -0.96 -7.21
C ASP A 30 17.59 -2.37 -6.75
N LEU A 31 18.19 -3.16 -7.66
CA LEU A 31 18.82 -4.43 -7.29
C LEU A 31 19.88 -4.17 -6.20
N GLU A 32 19.99 -5.08 -5.26
CA GLU A 32 20.90 -5.04 -4.11
C GLU A 32 20.64 -3.87 -3.12
N SER A 33 19.55 -3.11 -3.31
CA SER A 33 19.17 -2.05 -2.38
C SER A 33 18.44 -2.59 -1.14
N THR A 34 18.42 -1.81 -0.06
CA THR A 34 17.68 -2.14 1.16
C THR A 34 16.16 -2.18 0.98
N GLY A 35 15.63 -1.83 -0.19
CA GLY A 35 14.22 -1.91 -0.55
C GLY A 35 13.90 -3.04 -1.54
N GLU A 36 14.89 -3.75 -2.09
CA GLU A 36 14.64 -4.76 -3.12
C GLU A 36 13.70 -5.87 -2.66
N TYR A 37 13.91 -6.38 -1.44
CA TYR A 37 13.11 -7.47 -0.87
C TYR A 37 11.67 -7.05 -0.50
N THR A 38 11.34 -5.76 -0.60
CA THR A 38 9.99 -5.24 -0.31
C THR A 38 9.18 -5.00 -1.59
N GLN A 39 9.77 -5.21 -2.77
CA GLN A 39 9.08 -5.07 -4.05
C GLN A 39 7.83 -5.94 -4.16
N GLY A 40 6.94 -5.54 -5.07
CA GLY A 40 5.69 -6.22 -5.34
C GLY A 40 4.94 -5.55 -6.47
N ALA A 41 3.93 -6.21 -7.02
CA ALA A 41 3.10 -5.66 -8.08
C ALA A 41 1.71 -6.27 -8.02
N GLY A 42 0.71 -5.47 -8.39
CA GLY A 42 -0.67 -5.94 -8.38
C GLY A 42 -1.67 -4.79 -8.39
N ALA A 43 -2.94 -5.18 -8.45
CA ALA A 43 -4.06 -4.25 -8.46
C ALA A 43 -5.19 -4.74 -7.56
N VAL A 44 -5.90 -3.80 -6.93
CA VAL A 44 -7.14 -4.05 -6.21
C VAL A 44 -8.19 -3.07 -6.72
N ALA A 45 -9.34 -3.61 -7.12
CA ALA A 45 -10.50 -2.85 -7.53
C ALA A 45 -11.59 -2.89 -6.44
N LEU A 46 -12.15 -1.74 -6.11
CA LEU A 46 -13.24 -1.60 -5.14
C LEU A 46 -14.46 -1.04 -5.85
N LEU A 47 -15.60 -1.72 -5.70
CA LEU A 47 -16.90 -1.18 -6.09
C LEU A 47 -17.51 -0.42 -4.92
N VAL A 48 -17.85 0.85 -5.13
CA VAL A 48 -18.49 1.73 -4.15
C VAL A 48 -19.96 1.92 -4.54
N SER A 49 -20.86 1.67 -3.59
CA SER A 49 -22.32 1.80 -3.75
C SER A 49 -22.96 2.34 -2.47
N ALA A 50 -24.17 2.91 -2.60
CA ALA A 50 -24.90 3.47 -1.46
C ALA A 50 -25.38 2.38 -0.47
N ASP A 51 -25.58 1.17 -0.97
CA ASP A 51 -25.87 -0.05 -0.19
C ASP A 51 -24.66 -1.00 -0.31
N PRO A 52 -23.66 -0.90 0.59
CA PRO A 52 -22.45 -1.70 0.50
C PRO A 52 -22.66 -3.11 1.07
N ARG A 53 -22.27 -4.13 0.31
CA ARG A 53 -22.38 -5.54 0.75
C ARG A 53 -21.34 -5.97 1.78
N ILE A 54 -20.15 -5.37 1.74
CA ILE A 54 -18.95 -5.83 2.46
C ILE A 54 -18.69 -4.98 3.69
N ILE A 55 -18.56 -3.66 3.49
CA ILE A 55 -18.15 -2.73 4.54
C ILE A 55 -18.75 -1.35 4.27
N SER A 56 -19.31 -0.71 5.29
CA SER A 56 -19.81 0.67 5.24
C SER A 56 -18.84 1.59 5.97
N PHE A 57 -18.75 2.85 5.53
CA PHE A 57 -17.88 3.85 6.16
C PHE A 57 -18.72 5.01 6.70
N GLU A 58 -18.40 5.46 7.90
CA GLU A 58 -18.91 6.72 8.43
C GLU A 58 -18.08 7.91 7.89
N ASN A 59 -18.57 9.14 8.09
CA ASN A 59 -17.87 10.35 7.63
C ASN A 59 -16.83 10.86 8.64
N HIS A 60 -16.08 9.95 9.26
CA HIS A 60 -15.01 10.27 10.20
C HIS A 60 -13.67 9.93 9.54
N TRP A 61 -12.87 10.96 9.24
CA TRP A 61 -11.57 10.81 8.57
C TRP A 61 -10.57 11.75 9.21
N ALA A 62 -9.57 11.19 9.88
CA ALA A 62 -8.47 11.96 10.44
C ALA A 62 -7.27 11.94 9.49
N VAL A 63 -6.59 13.07 9.37
CA VAL A 63 -5.43 13.23 8.48
C VAL A 63 -4.28 13.86 9.25
N SER A 64 -3.07 13.39 9.00
CA SER A 64 -1.83 14.10 9.33
C SER A 64 -0.95 14.20 8.09
N THR A 65 -0.36 15.36 7.85
CA THR A 65 0.50 15.64 6.69
C THR A 65 1.70 16.47 7.08
N LYS A 66 2.86 16.16 6.49
CA LYS A 66 4.07 16.99 6.62
C LYS A 66 4.94 16.81 5.39
N GLY A 67 5.37 17.91 4.77
CA GLY A 67 6.33 17.89 3.67
C GLY A 67 7.71 17.41 4.13
N VAL A 68 8.16 16.26 3.63
CA VAL A 68 9.43 15.60 3.96
C VAL A 68 9.94 14.78 2.77
N PHE A 69 11.22 14.43 2.78
CA PHE A 69 11.87 13.63 1.74
C PHE A 69 12.24 12.23 2.24
N ASP A 70 11.26 11.50 2.79
CA ASP A 70 11.49 10.14 3.28
C ASP A 70 11.62 9.13 2.12
N PHE A 71 10.74 9.26 1.12
CA PHE A 71 10.74 8.46 -0.11
C PHE A 71 10.08 9.24 -1.24
N PHE A 72 10.72 9.29 -2.41
CA PHE A 72 10.23 10.02 -3.58
C PHE A 72 10.86 9.51 -4.89
N LYS A 73 10.24 9.83 -6.03
CA LYS A 73 10.74 9.49 -7.38
C LYS A 73 11.01 10.77 -8.18
N PRO A 74 12.20 11.38 -8.06
CA PRO A 74 12.49 12.65 -8.70
C PRO A 74 12.75 12.47 -10.21
N TYR A 75 12.39 13.49 -11.00
CA TYR A 75 12.99 13.67 -12.32
C TYR A 75 14.46 14.04 -12.16
N ARG A 76 15.32 13.40 -12.94
CA ARG A 76 16.77 13.68 -12.94
C ARG A 76 17.14 14.25 -14.30
N THR A 77 18.09 15.18 -14.33
CA THR A 77 18.57 15.75 -15.59
C THR A 77 20.05 15.48 -15.75
N LEU A 78 20.46 15.02 -16.92
CA LEU A 78 21.87 14.93 -17.30
C LEU A 78 22.16 15.95 -18.41
N ALA A 79 23.25 16.70 -18.30
CA ALA A 79 23.66 17.58 -19.39
C ALA A 79 24.30 16.76 -20.52
N LYS A 80 23.91 17.00 -21.78
CA LYS A 80 24.45 16.28 -22.95
C LYS A 80 25.97 16.43 -23.06
N LYS A 81 26.49 17.62 -22.74
CA LYS A 81 27.92 17.91 -22.76
C LYS A 81 28.73 17.00 -21.81
N ASP A 82 28.15 16.64 -20.66
CA ASP A 82 28.84 15.84 -19.64
C ASP A 82 28.88 14.36 -20.04
N ILE A 83 27.93 13.92 -20.88
CA ILE A 83 27.88 12.56 -21.43
C ILE A 83 28.80 12.42 -22.64
N LEU A 84 28.74 13.37 -23.57
CA LEU A 84 29.39 13.27 -24.87
C LEU A 84 30.79 13.88 -24.93
N ASN A 85 31.14 14.70 -23.93
CA ASN A 85 32.35 15.52 -23.95
C ASN A 85 32.44 16.41 -25.21
N ILE A 86 31.29 16.85 -25.75
CA ILE A 86 31.18 17.80 -26.87
C ILE A 86 30.45 19.06 -26.42
N ALA A 87 30.89 20.22 -26.92
CA ALA A 87 30.26 21.51 -26.61
C ALA A 87 29.01 21.80 -27.45
N ALA A 88 28.84 21.11 -28.58
CA ALA A 88 27.71 21.30 -29.48
C ALA A 88 26.41 20.70 -28.90
N ASN A 89 25.32 21.45 -28.95
CA ASN A 89 23.99 20.99 -28.55
C ASN A 89 23.24 20.44 -29.77
N GLU A 90 23.59 19.25 -30.21
CA GLU A 90 22.90 18.60 -31.33
C GLU A 90 21.53 18.01 -30.89
N PRO A 91 20.53 17.98 -31.78
CA PRO A 91 19.26 17.30 -31.52
C PRO A 91 19.45 15.80 -31.25
N TRP A 92 18.85 15.27 -30.19
CA TRP A 92 18.83 13.85 -29.84
C TRP A 92 17.41 13.33 -29.84
N PHE A 93 17.10 12.35 -30.69
CA PHE A 93 15.73 11.81 -30.85
C PHE A 93 14.68 12.91 -31.07
N GLY A 94 15.05 13.96 -31.83
CA GLY A 94 14.19 15.13 -32.07
C GLY A 94 14.19 16.18 -30.95
N ASN A 95 14.91 15.96 -29.84
CA ASN A 95 15.01 16.89 -28.73
C ASN A 95 16.30 17.75 -28.80
N LEU A 96 16.14 19.07 -29.03
CA LEU A 96 17.20 20.08 -29.09
C LEU A 96 17.50 20.76 -27.73
N GLU A 97 17.26 20.09 -26.62
CA GLU A 97 17.60 20.60 -25.28
C GLU A 97 19.03 20.25 -24.90
N SER A 98 19.69 21.11 -24.13
CA SER A 98 21.05 20.85 -23.63
C SER A 98 21.10 19.80 -22.51
N HIS A 99 19.94 19.41 -21.99
CA HIS A 99 19.76 18.44 -20.92
C HIS A 99 18.80 17.34 -21.37
N ILE A 100 19.03 16.12 -20.88
CA ILE A 100 18.12 14.99 -21.03
C ILE A 100 17.49 14.72 -19.67
N GLU A 101 16.16 14.69 -19.64
CA GLU A 101 15.42 14.26 -18.47
C GLU A 101 15.34 12.73 -18.40
N ILE A 102 15.56 12.18 -17.22
CA ILE A 102 15.50 10.75 -16.91
C ILE A 102 14.40 10.57 -15.87
N HIS A 103 13.41 9.76 -16.23
CA HIS A 103 12.42 9.24 -15.32
C HIS A 103 12.79 7.81 -14.91
N LYS A 104 12.99 7.58 -13.61
CA LYS A 104 13.36 6.28 -13.06
C LYS A 104 12.22 5.75 -12.18
N ASP A 105 11.83 4.49 -12.38
CA ASP A 105 10.80 3.83 -11.56
C ASP A 105 11.26 3.61 -10.11
N GLN A 106 12.57 3.42 -9.91
CA GLN A 106 13.16 3.23 -8.60
C GLN A 106 13.26 4.53 -7.80
N PRO A 107 12.84 4.52 -6.52
CA PRO A 107 12.79 5.70 -5.66
C PRO A 107 14.15 6.08 -5.07
N VAL A 108 14.25 7.33 -4.63
CA VAL A 108 15.22 7.79 -3.65
C VAL A 108 14.56 7.71 -2.28
N PHE A 109 15.19 7.05 -1.31
CA PHE A 109 14.62 6.86 0.01
C PHE A 109 15.67 6.69 1.10
N ASP A 110 15.28 7.05 2.33
CA ASP A 110 15.95 6.67 3.56
C ASP A 110 15.00 5.77 4.35
N GLY A 111 15.32 4.49 4.46
CA GLY A 111 14.44 3.50 5.08
C GLY A 111 14.23 3.73 6.59
N GLN A 112 15.25 4.19 7.31
CA GLN A 112 15.11 4.48 8.75
C GLN A 112 14.27 5.73 8.96
N TYR A 113 14.56 6.79 8.21
CA TYR A 113 13.78 8.02 8.27
C TYR A 113 12.32 7.80 7.85
N SER A 114 12.08 7.00 6.80
CA SER A 114 10.73 6.61 6.36
C SER A 114 9.94 5.90 7.45
N ASN A 115 10.58 5.03 8.22
CA ASN A 115 9.91 4.37 9.34
C ASN A 115 9.50 5.36 10.43
N THR A 116 10.37 6.31 10.78
CA THR A 116 10.05 7.36 11.77
C THR A 116 8.89 8.24 11.29
N VAL A 117 8.95 8.71 10.04
CA VAL A 117 7.90 9.56 9.46
C VAL A 117 6.56 8.84 9.39
N TYR A 118 6.55 7.56 8.98
CA TYR A 118 5.35 6.73 8.99
C TYR A 118 4.75 6.68 10.39
N THR A 119 5.54 6.31 11.40
CA THR A 119 5.08 6.18 12.79
C THR A 119 4.50 7.50 13.29
N ASP A 120 5.21 8.61 13.08
CA ASP A 120 4.76 9.94 13.51
C ASP A 120 3.43 10.34 12.88
N ARG A 121 3.31 10.26 11.55
CA ARG A 121 2.08 10.66 10.83
C ARG A 121 0.92 9.77 11.22
N THR A 122 1.17 8.47 11.36
CA THR A 122 0.14 7.49 11.75
C THR A 122 -0.33 7.71 13.18
N ARG A 123 0.58 7.96 14.12
CA ARG A 123 0.26 8.28 15.52
C ARG A 123 -0.57 9.56 15.63
N GLU A 124 -0.17 10.62 14.93
CA GLU A 124 -0.89 11.90 14.91
C GLU A 124 -2.31 11.76 14.34
N ALA A 125 -2.45 11.06 13.21
CA ALA A 125 -3.75 10.80 12.60
C ALA A 125 -4.63 9.91 13.48
N TYR A 126 -4.05 8.90 14.14
CA TYR A 126 -4.75 8.02 15.08
C TYR A 126 -5.33 8.78 16.27
N HIS A 127 -4.53 9.60 16.94
CA HIS A 127 -5.03 10.39 18.08
C HIS A 127 -6.02 11.47 17.65
N THR A 128 -5.87 12.04 16.45
CA THR A 128 -6.88 12.93 15.86
C THR A 128 -8.19 12.18 15.62
N PHE A 129 -8.14 10.95 15.10
CA PHE A 129 -9.33 10.12 14.90
C PHE A 129 -10.03 9.79 16.22
N LYS A 130 -9.26 9.36 17.23
CA LYS A 130 -9.77 9.09 18.58
C LYS A 130 -10.54 10.27 19.17
N LYS A 131 -10.01 11.48 19.00
CA LYS A 131 -10.68 12.72 19.42
C LYS A 131 -11.95 12.98 18.60
N LEU A 132 -11.88 12.80 17.28
CA LEU A 132 -12.99 13.01 16.36
C LEU A 132 -14.18 12.11 16.68
N THR A 133 -13.95 10.84 17.02
CA THR A 133 -14.99 9.87 17.37
C THR A 133 -15.43 9.92 18.83
N GLY A 134 -14.78 10.75 19.66
CA GLY A 134 -15.07 10.84 21.09
C GLY A 134 -14.77 9.55 21.86
N THR A 135 -13.88 8.70 21.35
CA THR A 135 -13.60 7.38 21.95
C THR A 135 -12.87 7.52 23.28
N THR A 136 -13.47 7.00 24.34
CA THR A 136 -12.83 6.83 25.67
C THR A 136 -12.12 5.47 25.74
N GLY A 137 -11.05 5.39 26.54
CA GLY A 137 -10.20 4.19 26.57
C GLY A 137 -9.38 4.00 25.28
N SER A 138 -8.90 2.80 25.01
CA SER A 138 -8.07 2.52 23.82
C SER A 138 -8.91 2.48 22.54
N LEU A 139 -8.56 3.29 21.54
CA LEU A 139 -9.25 3.30 20.24
C LEU A 139 -9.10 1.94 19.52
N TYR A 140 -7.92 1.33 19.57
CA TYR A 140 -7.69 0.01 18.98
C TYR A 140 -8.53 -1.11 19.61
N SER A 141 -9.11 -0.90 20.80
CA SER A 141 -10.03 -1.87 21.42
C SER A 141 -11.41 -1.86 20.76
N THR A 142 -11.78 -0.76 20.08
CA THR A 142 -13.05 -0.64 19.34
C THR A 142 -13.05 -1.37 18.00
N TRP A 143 -11.88 -1.76 17.50
CA TRP A 143 -11.70 -2.43 16.22
C TRP A 143 -11.46 -3.92 16.41
N GLU A 144 -12.12 -4.76 15.61
CA GLU A 144 -11.90 -6.21 15.59
C GLU A 144 -10.63 -6.57 14.81
N SER A 145 -10.36 -5.83 13.74
CA SER A 145 -9.15 -5.96 12.93
C SER A 145 -8.60 -4.58 12.57
N ILE A 146 -7.30 -4.52 12.35
CA ILE A 146 -6.57 -3.30 12.03
C ILE A 146 -5.81 -3.53 10.73
N VAL A 147 -6.09 -2.71 9.73
CA VAL A 147 -5.48 -2.77 8.42
C VAL A 147 -4.58 -1.54 8.24
N MET A 148 -3.28 -1.79 8.12
CA MET A 148 -2.29 -0.74 7.91
C MET A 148 -1.79 -0.75 6.46
N HIS A 149 -1.21 0.34 5.99
CA HIS A 149 -0.37 0.27 4.80
C HIS A 149 0.86 -0.61 5.11
N LEU A 150 1.13 -1.61 4.26
CA LEU A 150 2.21 -2.57 4.45
C LEU A 150 3.24 -2.44 3.31
N PRO A 151 4.29 -1.62 3.49
CA PRO A 151 5.44 -1.64 2.59
C PRO A 151 6.24 -2.95 2.66
N TYR A 152 6.17 -3.66 3.80
CA TYR A 152 6.54 -5.08 3.92
C TYR A 152 5.63 -5.73 4.97
N ALA A 153 5.45 -7.06 4.87
CA ALA A 153 4.39 -7.77 5.58
C ALA A 153 4.34 -7.52 7.10
N PHE A 154 5.48 -7.41 7.76
CA PHE A 154 5.57 -7.26 9.22
C PHE A 154 5.80 -5.81 9.69
N GLN A 155 5.68 -4.82 8.81
CA GLN A 155 5.91 -3.43 9.18
C GLN A 155 4.85 -2.91 10.17
N GLY A 156 3.59 -3.25 9.92
CA GLY A 156 2.46 -2.80 10.74
C GLY A 156 2.65 -3.13 12.22
N ARG A 157 2.95 -4.39 12.54
CA ARG A 157 3.23 -4.84 13.91
C ARG A 157 4.48 -4.21 14.56
N ARG A 158 5.42 -3.64 13.82
CA ARG A 158 6.54 -2.89 14.42
C ARG A 158 6.09 -1.48 14.80
N MET A 159 5.35 -0.84 13.92
CA MET A 159 4.92 0.55 14.07
C MET A 159 3.78 0.70 15.08
N PHE A 160 2.92 -0.31 15.18
CA PHE A 160 1.77 -0.26 16.09
C PHE A 160 2.16 -0.45 17.57
N ALA A 161 3.36 -0.93 17.88
CA ALA A 161 3.78 -1.17 19.26
C ALA A 161 3.77 0.13 20.09
N GLU A 162 4.11 1.25 19.45
CA GLU A 162 4.06 2.56 20.10
C GLU A 162 2.62 2.97 20.41
N LEU A 163 1.71 2.86 19.43
CA LEU A 163 0.29 3.13 19.61
C LEU A 163 -0.34 2.23 20.67
N PHE A 164 0.00 0.94 20.67
CA PHE A 164 -0.44 -0.01 21.69
C PHE A 164 -0.04 0.45 23.09
N SER A 165 1.20 0.92 23.24
CA SER A 165 1.78 1.36 24.51
C SER A 165 1.18 2.68 25.01
N LEU A 166 1.07 3.67 24.12
CA LEU A 166 0.59 5.02 24.47
C LEU A 166 -0.92 5.09 24.69
N ASP A 167 -1.69 4.28 23.95
CA ASP A 167 -3.15 4.33 23.96
C ASP A 167 -3.80 3.27 24.86
N ALA A 168 -3.01 2.45 25.57
CA ALA A 168 -3.51 1.52 26.58
C ALA A 168 -4.34 2.24 27.66
N GLU A 169 -5.36 1.55 28.20
CA GLU A 169 -6.23 2.09 29.25
C GLU A 169 -5.44 2.63 30.45
N THR A 170 -4.40 1.89 30.85
CA THR A 170 -3.29 2.41 31.64
C THR A 170 -2.07 2.47 30.72
N PRO A 171 -1.60 3.68 30.32
CA PRO A 171 -0.48 3.82 29.40
C PRO A 171 0.77 3.07 29.86
N LEU A 172 1.33 2.24 28.97
CA LEU A 172 2.57 1.50 29.22
C LEU A 172 3.81 2.38 29.01
N LEU A 173 3.65 3.45 28.24
CA LEU A 173 4.63 4.49 27.97
C LEU A 173 3.96 5.87 28.06
N THR A 174 4.74 6.88 28.43
CA THR A 174 4.32 8.29 28.51
C THR A 174 4.94 9.15 27.40
N GLY A 175 6.00 8.66 26.73
CA GLY A 175 6.69 9.36 25.64
C GLY A 175 7.93 10.13 26.08
N ASN A 176 8.21 10.18 27.39
CA ASN A 176 9.28 11.00 27.98
C ASN A 176 10.32 10.15 28.75
N GLU A 177 10.23 8.82 28.65
CA GLU A 177 11.17 7.91 29.30
C GLU A 177 12.60 8.05 28.72
N GLU A 178 13.62 8.05 29.59
CA GLU A 178 15.03 8.05 29.14
C GLU A 178 15.35 6.80 28.29
N ASP A 179 14.80 5.64 28.67
CA ASP A 179 14.97 4.36 27.98
C ASP A 179 13.81 4.01 27.04
N TYR A 180 13.14 5.02 26.45
CA TYR A 180 11.91 4.84 25.67
C TYR A 180 12.00 3.72 24.62
N GLN A 181 13.06 3.73 23.81
CA GLN A 181 13.25 2.73 22.75
C GLN A 181 13.49 1.32 23.28
N LEU A 182 14.17 1.17 24.42
CA LEU A 182 14.39 -0.12 25.05
C LEU A 182 13.07 -0.69 25.58
N ARG A 183 12.29 0.12 26.30
CA ARG A 183 10.98 -0.28 26.83
C ARG A 183 9.99 -0.62 25.72
N LEU A 184 9.94 0.18 24.66
CA LEU A 184 9.10 -0.10 23.49
C LEU A 184 9.47 -1.46 22.87
N ARG A 185 10.77 -1.78 22.78
CA ARG A 185 11.24 -3.07 22.29
C ARG A 185 10.84 -4.22 23.21
N GLU A 186 10.89 -4.04 24.52
CA GLU A 186 10.43 -5.04 25.50
C GLU A 186 8.93 -5.31 25.37
N ILE A 187 8.11 -4.24 25.30
CA ILE A 187 6.66 -4.35 25.09
C ILE A 187 6.36 -5.08 23.78
N SER A 188 7.07 -4.75 22.69
CA SER A 188 6.89 -5.40 21.39
C SER A 188 7.18 -6.92 21.40
N LYS A 189 7.89 -7.41 22.42
CA LYS A 189 8.20 -8.83 22.65
C LYS A 189 7.35 -9.47 23.74
N GLY A 190 6.54 -8.70 24.45
CA GLY A 190 5.63 -9.19 25.48
C GLY A 190 4.48 -10.01 24.90
N ASP A 191 3.96 -10.93 25.70
CA ASP A 191 2.93 -11.86 25.23
C ASP A 191 1.59 -11.18 24.96
N ASP A 192 1.25 -10.13 25.71
CA ASP A 192 0.05 -9.31 25.46
C ASP A 192 0.10 -8.66 24.07
N TYR A 193 1.24 -8.08 23.69
CA TYR A 193 1.38 -7.46 22.37
C TYR A 193 1.41 -8.50 21.25
N LYS A 194 2.06 -9.65 21.45
CA LYS A 194 2.01 -10.75 20.48
C LYS A 194 0.58 -11.26 20.28
N ALA A 195 -0.19 -11.43 21.36
CA ALA A 195 -1.59 -11.83 21.28
C ALA A 195 -2.42 -10.79 20.52
N PHE A 196 -2.21 -9.49 20.82
CA PHE A 196 -2.82 -8.39 20.09
C PHE A 196 -2.49 -8.43 18.58
N VAL A 197 -1.22 -8.63 18.22
CA VAL A 197 -0.78 -8.73 16.83
C VAL A 197 -1.46 -9.90 16.12
N ASN A 198 -1.44 -11.09 16.73
CA ASN A 198 -2.02 -12.30 16.14
C ASN A 198 -3.54 -12.16 15.92
N GLN A 199 -4.23 -11.48 16.85
CA GLN A 199 -5.66 -11.26 16.74
C GLN A 199 -6.00 -10.17 15.70
N LYS A 200 -5.41 -8.97 15.82
CA LYS A 200 -5.90 -7.77 15.14
C LYS A 200 -5.13 -7.39 13.88
N LEU A 201 -3.83 -7.68 13.81
CA LEU A 201 -2.96 -7.23 12.70
C LEU A 201 -2.62 -8.37 11.72
N GLN A 202 -2.24 -9.54 12.22
CA GLN A 202 -1.78 -10.66 11.41
C GLN A 202 -2.75 -11.07 10.28
N PRO A 203 -4.10 -11.06 10.45
CA PRO A 203 -5.01 -11.40 9.36
C PRO A 203 -4.80 -10.54 8.09
N ALA A 204 -4.44 -9.26 8.25
CA ALA A 204 -4.19 -8.36 7.13
C ALA A 204 -2.81 -8.57 6.47
N GLU A 205 -1.87 -9.20 7.16
CA GLU A 205 -0.48 -9.34 6.72
C GLU A 205 -0.26 -10.58 5.82
N ALA A 206 -1.15 -11.57 5.87
CA ALA A 206 -0.97 -12.86 5.21
C ALA A 206 -0.77 -12.72 3.69
N ALA A 207 -1.65 -12.01 2.97
CA ALA A 207 -1.47 -11.79 1.53
C ALA A 207 -0.22 -10.97 1.20
N SER A 208 0.11 -9.95 2.00
CA SER A 208 1.31 -9.12 1.79
C SER A 208 2.60 -9.94 1.89
N SER A 209 2.63 -10.99 2.72
CA SER A 209 3.79 -11.89 2.83
C SER A 209 4.05 -12.74 1.58
N LEU A 210 3.04 -12.87 0.70
CA LEU A 210 3.13 -13.62 -0.55
C LEU A 210 3.35 -12.71 -1.77
N ILE A 211 2.93 -11.45 -1.69
CA ILE A 211 2.89 -10.51 -2.84
C ILE A 211 3.96 -9.42 -2.76
N GLY A 212 4.32 -8.98 -1.56
CA GLY A 212 5.14 -7.79 -1.33
C GLY A 212 4.34 -6.49 -1.32
N ASN A 213 5.00 -5.37 -1.64
CA ASN A 213 4.40 -4.04 -1.59
C ASN A 213 3.57 -3.73 -2.86
N LEU A 214 2.32 -3.32 -2.67
CA LEU A 214 1.42 -2.88 -3.72
C LEU A 214 1.17 -1.36 -3.70
N TYR A 215 2.04 -0.59 -3.02
CA TYR A 215 1.87 0.83 -2.75
C TYR A 215 0.42 1.21 -2.38
N THR A 216 -0.33 1.84 -3.31
CA THR A 216 -1.70 2.29 -3.03
C THR A 216 -2.67 1.12 -2.81
N GLY A 217 -2.36 -0.05 -3.37
CA GLY A 217 -3.12 -1.29 -3.23
C GLY A 217 -2.88 -2.01 -1.90
N SER A 218 -1.76 -1.76 -1.20
CA SER A 218 -1.36 -2.58 -0.03
C SER A 218 -2.42 -2.58 1.08
N ILE A 219 -3.03 -1.43 1.36
CA ILE A 219 -4.07 -1.33 2.40
C ILE A 219 -5.35 -2.09 2.00
N PHE A 220 -5.69 -2.12 0.72
CA PHE A 220 -6.89 -2.80 0.24
C PHE A 220 -6.67 -4.30 0.08
N MET A 221 -5.46 -4.71 -0.30
CA MET A 221 -5.05 -6.11 -0.24
C MET A 221 -5.00 -6.62 1.20
N GLY A 222 -4.53 -5.78 2.14
CA GLY A 222 -4.59 -6.08 3.57
C GLY A 222 -6.03 -6.25 4.08
N LEU A 223 -6.96 -5.42 3.62
CA LEU A 223 -8.38 -5.61 3.91
C LEU A 223 -8.88 -6.96 3.35
N LEU A 224 -8.64 -7.27 2.08
CA LEU A 224 -9.08 -8.52 1.47
C LEU A 224 -8.49 -9.74 2.20
N SER A 225 -7.20 -9.69 2.54
CA SER A 225 -6.52 -10.70 3.36
C SER A 225 -7.22 -10.90 4.70
N ALA A 226 -7.49 -9.81 5.43
CA ALA A 226 -8.15 -9.89 6.73
C ALA A 226 -9.58 -10.46 6.63
N LEU A 227 -10.32 -10.13 5.57
CA LEU A 227 -11.65 -10.69 5.33
C LEU A 227 -11.58 -12.19 5.07
N VAL A 228 -10.70 -12.66 4.16
CA VAL A 228 -10.57 -14.09 3.85
C VAL A 228 -10.13 -14.89 5.07
N VAL A 229 -9.07 -14.46 5.75
CA VAL A 229 -8.55 -15.14 6.94
C VAL A 229 -9.59 -15.23 8.06
N ASN A 230 -10.40 -14.19 8.27
CA ASN A 230 -11.43 -14.23 9.31
C ASN A 230 -12.69 -15.00 8.88
N ALA A 231 -13.03 -15.02 7.58
CA ALA A 231 -14.11 -15.84 7.06
C ALA A 231 -13.80 -17.35 7.27
N ASP A 232 -12.56 -17.76 7.01
CA ASP A 232 -12.11 -19.15 7.18
C ASP A 232 -12.07 -19.61 8.64
N LYS A 233 -11.88 -18.67 9.60
CA LYS A 233 -11.99 -18.95 11.04
C LYS A 233 -13.42 -19.20 11.51
N GLY A 234 -14.43 -18.88 10.69
CA GLY A 234 -15.85 -19.08 11.00
C GLY A 234 -16.48 -18.00 11.89
N THR A 235 -15.71 -17.09 12.50
CA THR A 235 -16.23 -16.02 13.35
C THR A 235 -17.10 -15.06 12.54
N ASP A 236 -18.31 -14.75 13.03
CA ASP A 236 -19.12 -13.69 12.43
C ASP A 236 -18.72 -12.31 12.96
N LEU A 237 -18.28 -11.45 12.04
CA LEU A 237 -17.83 -10.10 12.30
C LEU A 237 -18.82 -9.05 11.77
N THR A 238 -20.02 -9.44 11.34
CA THR A 238 -21.05 -8.48 10.92
C THR A 238 -21.35 -7.47 12.03
N GLY A 239 -21.42 -6.18 11.68
CA GLY A 239 -21.59 -5.08 12.61
C GLY A 239 -20.33 -4.71 13.40
N LYS A 240 -19.22 -5.46 13.28
CA LYS A 240 -17.94 -5.10 13.89
C LYS A 240 -17.18 -4.10 13.04
N LYS A 241 -16.31 -3.32 13.70
CA LYS A 241 -15.50 -2.28 13.06
C LYS A 241 -14.11 -2.80 12.70
N ILE A 242 -13.61 -2.38 11.54
CA ILE A 242 -12.22 -2.51 11.10
C ILE A 242 -11.59 -1.12 11.10
N GLY A 243 -10.44 -0.99 11.76
CA GLY A 243 -9.64 0.24 11.76
C GLY A 243 -8.66 0.27 10.58
N PHE A 244 -8.49 1.44 9.98
CA PHE A 244 -7.58 1.64 8.86
C PHE A 244 -6.55 2.72 9.18
N LEU A 245 -5.28 2.41 8.98
CA LEU A 245 -4.17 3.35 9.14
C LEU A 245 -3.38 3.42 7.82
N ALA A 246 -3.82 4.32 6.95
CA ALA A 246 -3.20 4.54 5.65
C ALA A 246 -1.97 5.44 5.77
N TYR A 247 -0.98 5.21 4.92
CA TYR A 247 0.21 6.03 4.81
C TYR A 247 0.66 6.15 3.36
N GLY A 248 1.24 7.29 3.02
CA GLY A 248 2.04 7.51 1.82
C GLY A 248 3.17 8.49 2.12
N SER A 249 4.36 8.19 1.62
CA SER A 249 5.55 9.03 1.78
C SER A 249 5.41 10.41 1.13
N GLY A 250 6.20 11.37 1.62
CA GLY A 250 6.18 12.77 1.21
C GLY A 250 5.70 13.81 2.23
N SER A 251 4.88 13.58 3.27
CA SER A 251 4.20 12.39 3.81
C SER A 251 2.78 12.72 4.26
N LYS A 252 1.90 11.71 4.21
CA LYS A 252 0.50 11.80 4.65
C LYS A 252 0.05 10.48 5.28
N SER A 253 -0.64 10.57 6.42
CA SER A 253 -1.43 9.47 6.97
C SER A 253 -2.92 9.84 7.01
N LYS A 254 -3.77 8.83 6.84
CA LYS A 254 -5.22 8.95 6.98
C LYS A 254 -5.77 7.79 7.79
N VAL A 255 -6.47 8.09 8.87
CA VAL A 255 -7.09 7.11 9.78
C VAL A 255 -8.60 7.21 9.71
N PHE A 256 -9.25 6.06 9.59
CA PHE A 256 -10.69 5.90 9.44
C PHE A 256 -11.09 4.49 9.86
N GLU A 257 -12.39 4.22 9.93
CA GLU A 257 -12.92 2.90 10.26
C GLU A 257 -14.11 2.55 9.38
N GLY A 258 -14.36 1.26 9.20
CA GLY A 258 -15.54 0.77 8.50
C GLY A 258 -16.23 -0.36 9.26
N THR A 259 -17.55 -0.46 9.11
CA THR A 259 -18.38 -1.47 9.77
C THR A 259 -18.72 -2.57 8.77
N LEU A 260 -18.43 -3.82 9.13
CA LEU A 260 -18.71 -4.97 8.27
C LEU A 260 -20.20 -5.22 8.10
N GLN A 261 -20.59 -5.50 6.86
CA GLN A 261 -21.97 -5.72 6.44
C GLN A 261 -22.21 -7.21 6.20
N ALA A 262 -23.46 -7.67 6.26
CA ALA A 262 -23.81 -9.09 6.29
C ALA A 262 -23.20 -9.95 5.15
N GLY A 263 -22.96 -9.37 3.97
CA GLY A 263 -22.42 -10.10 2.82
C GLY A 263 -20.89 -10.17 2.75
N TRP A 264 -20.17 -9.77 3.81
CA TRP A 264 -18.70 -9.75 3.82
C TRP A 264 -18.07 -11.13 3.64
N LYS A 265 -18.61 -12.18 4.30
CA LYS A 265 -18.07 -13.55 4.23
C LYS A 265 -18.16 -14.14 2.83
N GLU A 266 -19.33 -14.01 2.21
CA GLU A 266 -19.57 -14.50 0.84
C GLU A 266 -18.62 -13.80 -0.14
N ALA A 267 -18.47 -12.47 -0.02
CA ALA A 267 -17.53 -11.72 -0.84
C ALA A 267 -16.07 -12.15 -0.62
N ALA A 268 -15.68 -12.44 0.62
CA ALA A 268 -14.34 -12.94 0.95
C ALA A 268 -14.07 -14.29 0.25
N HIS A 269 -14.94 -15.28 0.42
CA HIS A 269 -14.77 -16.59 -0.23
C HIS A 269 -14.80 -16.50 -1.77
N ASN A 270 -15.68 -15.68 -2.33
CA ASN A 270 -15.77 -15.48 -3.78
C ASN A 270 -14.51 -14.84 -4.39
N SER A 271 -13.70 -14.14 -3.60
CA SER A 271 -12.44 -13.56 -4.07
C SER A 271 -11.40 -14.61 -4.45
N ARG A 272 -11.47 -15.80 -3.82
CA ARG A 272 -10.52 -16.90 -3.99
C ARG A 272 -9.06 -16.46 -3.88
N LEU A 273 -8.79 -15.51 -2.97
CA LEU A 273 -7.52 -14.79 -2.90
C LEU A 273 -6.34 -15.75 -2.78
N PHE A 274 -6.34 -16.63 -1.77
CA PHE A 274 -5.21 -17.51 -1.52
C PHE A 274 -5.13 -18.66 -2.53
N GLU A 275 -6.26 -19.14 -3.04
CA GLU A 275 -6.29 -20.14 -4.11
C GLU A 275 -5.63 -19.58 -5.38
N ASN A 276 -5.89 -18.32 -5.71
CA ASN A 276 -5.26 -17.66 -6.86
C ASN A 276 -3.76 -17.43 -6.62
N LEU A 277 -3.36 -17.00 -5.42
CA LEU A 277 -1.95 -16.79 -5.09
C LEU A 277 -1.12 -18.08 -5.15
N VAL A 278 -1.69 -19.22 -4.77
CA VAL A 278 -1.03 -20.54 -4.89
C VAL A 278 -0.77 -20.95 -6.35
N GLN A 279 -1.49 -20.38 -7.33
CA GLN A 279 -1.25 -20.62 -8.76
C GLN A 279 -0.10 -19.79 -9.35
N SER A 280 0.58 -18.99 -8.53
CA SER A 280 1.76 -18.24 -8.96
C SER A 280 2.89 -19.17 -9.39
N THR A 281 3.71 -18.72 -10.34
CA THR A 281 4.86 -19.47 -10.82
C THR A 281 6.12 -18.88 -10.22
N GLU A 282 6.83 -19.67 -9.42
CA GLU A 282 8.16 -19.31 -8.93
C GLU A 282 9.15 -19.23 -10.10
N ILE A 283 10.04 -18.24 -10.05
CA ILE A 283 11.13 -18.05 -11.00
C ILE A 283 12.46 -18.01 -10.24
N ASP A 284 13.55 -18.40 -10.90
CA ASP A 284 14.88 -18.27 -10.32
C ASP A 284 15.37 -16.80 -10.29
N PHE A 285 16.43 -16.56 -9.51
CA PHE A 285 16.96 -15.21 -9.30
C PHE A 285 17.59 -14.59 -10.55
N ASP A 286 18.15 -15.41 -11.46
CA ASP A 286 18.71 -14.94 -12.73
C ASP A 286 17.60 -14.41 -13.65
N THR A 287 16.50 -15.14 -13.74
CA THR A 287 15.30 -14.75 -14.48
C THR A 287 14.69 -13.46 -13.91
N TYR A 288 14.54 -13.38 -12.58
CA TYR A 288 14.13 -12.16 -11.90
C TYR A 288 15.05 -10.98 -12.26
N SER A 289 16.36 -11.18 -12.20
CA SER A 289 17.36 -10.13 -12.49
C SER A 289 17.27 -9.66 -13.95
N LYS A 290 17.10 -10.57 -14.90
CA LYS A 290 16.92 -10.24 -16.33
C LYS A 290 15.65 -9.44 -16.58
N LEU A 291 14.52 -9.86 -16.01
CA LEU A 291 13.25 -9.12 -16.08
C LEU A 291 13.38 -7.73 -15.44
N HIS A 292 14.03 -7.64 -14.28
CA HIS A 292 14.22 -6.36 -13.56
C HIS A 292 15.06 -5.37 -14.38
N LYS A 293 16.15 -5.85 -14.97
CA LYS A 293 17.04 -5.08 -15.86
C LYS A 293 16.43 -4.81 -17.24
N LYS A 294 15.28 -5.40 -17.56
CA LYS A 294 14.66 -5.39 -18.90
C LYS A 294 15.56 -6.00 -19.99
N GLU A 295 16.45 -6.92 -19.61
CA GLU A 295 17.21 -7.76 -20.54
C GLU A 295 16.36 -8.91 -21.10
N GLN A 296 15.29 -9.25 -20.37
CA GLN A 296 14.19 -10.07 -20.83
C GLN A 296 12.93 -9.21 -20.80
N ASP A 297 12.22 -9.14 -21.92
CA ASP A 297 11.02 -8.33 -22.14
C ASP A 297 9.76 -9.16 -22.45
N TYR A 298 9.86 -10.49 -22.34
CA TYR A 298 8.75 -11.43 -22.46
C TYR A 298 8.43 -12.14 -21.15
N SER A 299 7.15 -12.49 -20.97
CA SER A 299 6.67 -13.22 -19.79
C SER A 299 7.22 -14.65 -19.74
N VAL A 300 7.59 -15.11 -18.54
CA VAL A 300 8.00 -16.51 -18.30
C VAL A 300 6.81 -17.47 -18.43
N LYS A 301 5.62 -17.01 -18.02
CA LYS A 301 4.36 -17.76 -18.12
C LYS A 301 3.60 -17.29 -19.35
N ALA A 302 3.08 -18.23 -20.13
CA ALA A 302 2.17 -17.92 -21.23
C ALA A 302 0.91 -17.24 -20.68
N SER A 303 0.55 -16.12 -21.30
CA SER A 303 -0.67 -15.39 -20.95
C SER A 303 -1.91 -16.18 -21.32
N LEU A 304 -2.90 -16.17 -20.43
CA LEU A 304 -4.14 -16.92 -20.60
C LEU A 304 -5.27 -16.21 -19.83
N ASN A 305 -6.34 -15.86 -20.52
CA ASN A 305 -7.48 -15.08 -20.01
C ASN A 305 -7.04 -13.80 -19.25
N GLU A 306 -6.17 -13.00 -19.86
CA GLU A 306 -5.67 -11.76 -19.28
C GLU A 306 -5.37 -10.66 -20.31
N TRP A 307 -5.32 -9.41 -19.85
CA TRP A 307 -4.84 -8.27 -20.63
C TRP A 307 -3.33 -8.15 -20.54
N ILE A 308 -2.66 -7.99 -21.68
CA ILE A 308 -1.23 -7.71 -21.74
C ILE A 308 -0.94 -6.41 -22.47
N LEU A 309 0.20 -5.80 -22.14
CA LEU A 309 0.83 -4.82 -23.03
C LEU A 309 1.35 -5.59 -24.24
N ASP A 310 0.81 -5.31 -25.42
CA ASP A 310 1.18 -5.98 -26.67
C ASP A 310 2.37 -5.28 -27.31
N THR A 311 2.22 -3.98 -27.59
CA THR A 311 3.23 -3.19 -28.28
C THR A 311 3.26 -1.74 -27.77
N ILE A 312 4.40 -1.09 -28.00
CA ILE A 312 4.57 0.35 -27.85
C ILE A 312 4.97 0.91 -29.21
N GLU A 313 4.29 1.93 -29.69
CA GLU A 313 4.57 2.57 -30.98
C GLU A 313 5.94 3.26 -30.99
N THR A 314 6.72 3.02 -32.04
CA THR A 314 8.07 3.55 -32.22
C THR A 314 8.33 4.19 -33.57
N GLU A 315 7.41 4.04 -34.54
CA GLU A 315 7.61 4.44 -35.93
C GLU A 315 6.76 5.65 -36.32
N LEU A 316 5.47 5.65 -35.96
CA LEU A 316 4.53 6.72 -36.35
C LEU A 316 4.79 7.99 -35.54
N PRO A 317 5.27 9.10 -36.14
CA PRO A 317 5.78 10.26 -35.39
C PRO A 317 4.76 10.89 -34.43
N ASN A 318 3.48 10.88 -34.79
CA ASN A 318 2.39 11.43 -33.98
C ASN A 318 1.86 10.46 -32.91
N LEU A 319 2.38 9.24 -32.86
CA LEU A 319 1.95 8.18 -31.93
C LEU A 319 3.12 7.56 -31.15
N ILE A 320 4.37 8.03 -31.32
CA ILE A 320 5.54 7.51 -30.57
C ILE A 320 5.22 7.44 -29.06
N GLY A 321 5.38 6.25 -28.49
CA GLY A 321 5.10 5.95 -27.08
C GLY A 321 3.66 5.52 -26.77
N ALA A 322 2.75 5.52 -27.75
CA ALA A 322 1.41 4.97 -27.59
C ALA A 322 1.47 3.48 -27.22
N ARG A 323 0.64 3.06 -26.27
CA ARG A 323 0.63 1.70 -25.72
C ARG A 323 -0.60 0.95 -26.22
N TYR A 324 -0.41 -0.21 -26.81
CA TYR A 324 -1.48 -1.08 -27.28
C TYR A 324 -1.60 -2.29 -26.36
N TYR A 325 -2.85 -2.64 -26.03
CA TYR A 325 -3.17 -3.74 -25.15
C TYR A 325 -4.07 -4.73 -25.87
N LYS A 326 -3.91 -6.02 -25.59
CA LYS A 326 -4.79 -7.07 -26.11
C LYS A 326 -5.19 -8.03 -25.00
N TRP A 327 -6.38 -8.61 -25.17
CA TRP A 327 -6.82 -9.76 -24.39
C TRP A 327 -6.24 -11.02 -25.02
N VAL A 328 -5.62 -11.88 -24.20
CA VAL A 328 -5.15 -13.20 -24.60
C VAL A 328 -6.13 -14.22 -24.03
N GLU A 329 -6.79 -14.97 -24.91
CA GLU A 329 -7.73 -16.05 -24.53
C GLU A 329 -7.02 -17.28 -23.96
#